data_AF-X1HU79-F1
#
_entry.id   AF-X1HU79-F1
#
_cell.length_a   1.000
_cell.length_b   1.000
_cell.length_c   1.000
_cell.angle_alpha   90.00
_cell.angle_beta   90.00
_cell.angle_gamma   90.00
#
_symmetry.space_group_name_H-M   'P 1'
#
loop_
_entity.id
_entity.type
_entity.pdbx_description
1 polymer ?
#
loop_
_entity_poly.entity_id
_entity_poly.type
_entity_poly.pdbx_seq_one_letter_code
_entity_poly.pdbx_strand_id
1 'polypeptide(L)'
;ISRNGPLFINKGKERLSIGFLGDNQPIQELGLKLNNIINNYKKIQPFIEGLTRDSKAIVAKISKHPIKSFSRERMLVLGEAAGLVTPFFYEGILCGLVSAEIAFYTTKSLIENNSDFNQLSLRQYDNEITRVFRNFFKNGKGSEYIFYNAGSNMQLIWDSYTKSIFKDKKLRRYIYEAYQIEDIEALTNYDTSRDRYAGERMLANLPFLSKISLAPFFLKARFIL
;
A
#
# COMPACT_ATOMS: atom_id res chain seq x y z
N ILE A 1 -2.36 -5.80 -18.69
CA ILE A 1 -1.20 -5.29 -17.92
C ILE A 1 -0.83 -6.27 -16.83
N SER A 2 -1.68 -6.52 -15.85
CA SER A 2 -1.52 -7.60 -14.87
C SER A 2 -2.89 -7.97 -14.30
N ARG A 3 -3.05 -9.20 -13.80
CA ARG A 3 -4.23 -9.52 -12.98
C ARG A 3 -3.97 -9.13 -11.54
N ASN A 4 -2.72 -9.18 -11.09
CA ASN A 4 -2.36 -8.99 -9.70
C ASN A 4 -2.15 -7.53 -9.27
N GLY A 5 -2.27 -6.53 -10.15
CA GLY A 5 -2.26 -5.13 -9.71
C GLY A 5 -2.06 -4.08 -10.80
N PRO A 6 -1.97 -2.81 -10.39
CA PRO A 6 -2.01 -1.69 -11.31
C PRO A 6 -0.66 -1.48 -12.01
N LEU A 7 -0.72 -0.79 -13.15
CA LEU A 7 0.40 0.00 -13.64
C LEU A 7 0.45 1.29 -12.82
N PHE A 8 1.64 1.65 -12.32
CA PHE A 8 1.87 2.92 -11.63
C PHE A 8 2.88 3.76 -12.39
N ILE A 9 2.71 5.08 -12.26
CA ILE A 9 3.61 6.10 -12.82
C ILE A 9 3.83 7.14 -11.73
N ASN A 10 5.07 7.25 -11.26
CA ASN A 10 5.48 8.23 -10.26
C ASN A 10 6.34 9.29 -10.93
N LYS A 11 5.91 10.56 -10.82
CA LYS A 11 6.64 11.71 -11.37
C LYS A 11 7.59 12.28 -10.32
N GLY A 12 8.89 12.23 -10.61
CA GLY A 12 9.90 13.03 -9.92
C GLY A 12 10.14 14.37 -10.62
N LYS A 13 11.13 15.13 -10.13
CA LYS A 13 11.49 16.45 -10.70
C LYS A 13 11.93 16.36 -12.17
N GLU A 14 12.72 15.34 -12.51
CA GLU A 14 13.34 15.17 -13.84
C GLU A 14 13.21 13.74 -14.38
N ARG A 15 12.47 12.88 -13.68
CA ARG A 15 12.37 11.44 -13.99
C ARG A 15 10.95 10.95 -13.81
N LEU A 16 10.56 9.96 -14.62
CA LEU A 16 9.36 9.16 -14.38
C LEU A 16 9.78 7.75 -13.99
N SER A 17 9.23 7.26 -12.88
CA SER A 17 9.31 5.85 -12.51
C SER A 17 8.02 5.17 -12.94
N ILE A 18 8.15 4.13 -13.76
CA ILE A 18 7.02 3.35 -14.28
C ILE A 18 7.24 1.91 -13.87
N GLY A 19 6.23 1.31 -13.25
CA GLY A 19 6.28 -0.08 -12.86
C GLY A 19 4.88 -0.67 -12.74
N PHE A 20 4.82 -1.97 -12.55
CA PHE A 20 3.56 -2.67 -12.37
C PHE A 20 3.74 -3.84 -11.43
N LEU A 21 2.67 -4.24 -10.74
CA LEU A 21 2.67 -5.48 -9.97
C LEU A 21 2.52 -6.67 -10.91
N GLY A 22 3.57 -7.46 -11.03
CA GLY A 22 3.59 -8.69 -11.81
C GLY A 22 2.69 -9.81 -11.28
N ASP A 23 2.30 -10.71 -12.19
CA ASP A 23 1.77 -12.02 -11.79
C ASP A 23 2.91 -12.92 -11.28
N ASN A 24 2.61 -14.11 -10.76
CA ASN A 24 3.64 -15.06 -10.32
C ASN A 24 4.30 -15.74 -11.53
N GLN A 25 5.14 -14.98 -12.25
CA GLN A 25 5.84 -15.38 -13.47
C GLN A 25 7.36 -15.17 -13.30
N PRO A 26 8.20 -15.83 -14.12
CA PRO A 26 9.65 -15.65 -14.08
C PRO A 26 10.10 -14.19 -14.18
N ILE A 27 11.21 -13.87 -13.50
CA ILE A 27 11.76 -12.51 -13.40
C ILE A 27 12.03 -11.91 -14.79
N GLN A 28 12.58 -12.70 -15.71
CA GLN A 28 12.90 -12.28 -17.07
C GLN A 28 11.64 -11.87 -17.84
N GLU A 29 10.54 -12.60 -17.65
CA GLU A 29 9.27 -12.30 -18.30
C GLU A 29 8.63 -11.01 -17.76
N LEU A 30 8.85 -10.67 -16.49
CA LEU A 30 8.37 -9.41 -15.91
C LEU A 30 9.02 -8.19 -16.57
N GLY A 31 10.33 -8.25 -16.82
CA GLY A 31 11.05 -7.19 -17.53
C GLY A 31 10.54 -7.00 -18.95
N LEU A 32 10.36 -8.10 -19.70
CA LEU A 32 9.80 -8.07 -21.05
C LEU A 32 8.35 -7.54 -21.06
N LYS A 33 7.54 -7.93 -20.08
CA LYS A 33 6.15 -7.46 -19.96
C LYS A 33 6.09 -5.96 -19.69
N LEU A 34 6.95 -5.42 -18.83
CA LEU A 34 7.08 -3.97 -18.62
C LEU A 34 7.45 -3.26 -19.92
N ASN A 35 8.42 -3.78 -20.68
CA ASN A 35 8.80 -3.23 -21.99
C ASN A 35 7.60 -3.18 -22.95
N ASN A 36 6.86 -4.27 -23.03
CA ASN A 36 5.69 -4.36 -23.90
C ASN A 36 4.59 -3.39 -23.48
N ILE A 37 4.38 -3.16 -22.17
CA ILE A 37 3.43 -2.16 -21.69
C ILE A 37 3.89 -0.75 -22.10
N ILE A 38 5.15 -0.41 -21.82
CA ILE A 38 5.72 0.90 -22.15
C ILE A 38 5.61 1.21 -23.65
N ASN A 39 5.87 0.22 -24.51
CA ASN A 39 5.88 0.44 -25.96
C ASN A 39 4.49 0.46 -26.60
N ASN A 40 3.51 -0.27 -26.04
CA ASN A 40 2.24 -0.52 -26.72
C ASN A 40 1.03 0.09 -26.01
N TYR A 41 1.14 0.48 -24.74
CA TYR A 41 -0.01 0.96 -23.99
C TYR A 41 -0.29 2.44 -24.32
N LYS A 42 -1.23 2.66 -25.23
CA LYS A 42 -1.58 4.00 -25.75
C LYS A 42 -1.89 5.03 -24.67
N LYS A 43 -2.52 4.63 -23.57
CA LYS A 43 -2.94 5.57 -22.51
C LYS A 43 -1.78 6.25 -21.80
N ILE A 44 -0.57 5.68 -21.83
CA ILE A 44 0.60 6.27 -21.15
C ILE A 44 1.54 7.04 -22.08
N GLN A 45 1.38 6.89 -23.40
CA GLN A 45 2.24 7.53 -24.39
C GLN A 45 2.33 9.05 -24.21
N PRO A 46 1.22 9.79 -23.97
CA PRO A 46 1.29 11.24 -23.78
C PRO A 46 2.16 11.69 -22.59
N PHE A 47 2.47 10.79 -21.65
CA PHE A 47 3.30 11.10 -20.49
C PHE A 47 4.77 10.73 -20.68
N ILE A 48 5.09 9.87 -21.66
CA ILE A 48 6.43 9.27 -21.81
C ILE A 48 7.09 9.59 -23.14
N GLU A 49 6.34 10.13 -24.10
CA GLU A 49 6.84 10.54 -25.40
C GLU A 49 8.02 11.53 -25.25
N GLY A 50 9.11 11.28 -25.97
CA GLY A 50 10.33 12.09 -25.91
C GLY A 50 11.25 11.85 -24.70
N LEU A 51 10.87 10.98 -23.75
CA LEU A 51 11.74 10.65 -22.63
C LEU A 51 12.83 9.64 -23.01
N THR A 52 14.04 9.85 -22.49
CA THR A 52 15.10 8.85 -22.56
C THR A 52 14.88 7.77 -21.51
N ARG A 53 15.00 6.52 -21.92
CA ARG A 53 14.69 5.37 -21.08
C ARG A 53 15.97 4.75 -20.49
N ASP A 54 15.93 4.40 -19.21
CA ASP A 54 16.95 3.53 -18.63
C ASP A 54 16.84 2.10 -19.17
N SER A 55 17.98 1.53 -19.53
CA SER A 55 18.14 0.20 -20.12
C SER A 55 17.67 -0.94 -19.21
N LYS A 56 17.66 -0.74 -17.88
CA LYS A 56 17.43 -1.82 -16.91
C LYS A 56 16.11 -1.70 -16.16
N ALA A 57 15.25 -2.70 -16.32
CA ALA A 57 14.12 -2.91 -15.41
C ALA A 57 14.61 -3.56 -14.10
N ILE A 58 14.19 -3.01 -12.96
CA ILE A 58 14.39 -3.63 -11.65
C ILE A 58 13.20 -4.55 -11.38
N VAL A 59 13.49 -5.82 -11.09
CA VAL A 59 12.48 -6.81 -10.76
C VAL A 59 12.82 -7.41 -9.40
N ALA A 60 11.88 -7.31 -8.47
CA ALA A 60 12.05 -7.80 -7.11
C ALA A 60 10.76 -8.45 -6.62
N LYS A 61 10.90 -9.39 -5.68
CA LYS A 61 9.79 -9.87 -4.85
C LYS A 61 9.65 -8.93 -3.67
N ILE A 62 8.41 -8.62 -3.31
CA ILE A 62 8.10 -7.69 -2.23
C ILE A 62 7.37 -8.47 -1.12
N SER A 63 7.85 -8.35 0.12
CA SER A 63 7.12 -8.86 1.28
C SER A 63 5.92 -7.96 1.55
N LYS A 64 4.73 -8.56 1.69
CA LYS A 64 3.46 -7.83 1.80
C LYS A 64 2.89 -7.76 3.21
N HIS A 65 3.39 -8.57 4.14
CA HIS A 65 2.75 -8.73 5.44
C HIS A 65 3.75 -8.57 6.58
N PRO A 66 3.34 -7.90 7.67
CA PRO A 66 4.15 -7.78 8.85
C PRO A 66 4.55 -9.14 9.43
N ILE A 67 5.77 -9.21 9.97
CA ILE A 67 6.20 -10.34 10.80
C ILE A 67 5.40 -10.40 12.11
N LYS A 68 5.39 -11.57 12.77
CA LYS A 68 4.57 -11.78 13.98
C LYS A 68 5.03 -10.99 15.21
N SER A 69 6.32 -10.65 15.28
CA SER A 69 6.90 -9.88 16.38
C SER A 69 8.03 -9.02 15.82
N PHE A 70 8.08 -7.78 16.27
CA PHE A 70 8.99 -6.77 15.76
C PHE A 70 10.23 -6.59 16.64
N SER A 71 10.27 -7.25 17.79
CA SER A 71 11.39 -7.21 18.72
C SER A 71 11.77 -8.58 19.24
N ARG A 72 13.06 -8.73 19.52
CA ARG A 72 13.64 -9.81 20.32
C ARG A 72 14.65 -9.23 21.28
N GLU A 73 15.15 -10.03 22.23
CA GLU A 73 16.25 -9.59 23.09
C GLU A 73 17.38 -8.95 22.26
N ARG A 74 17.73 -7.71 22.61
CA ARG A 74 18.75 -6.88 21.97
C ARG A 74 18.53 -6.65 20.46
N MET A 75 17.29 -6.80 19.97
CA MET A 75 16.97 -6.67 18.55
C MET A 75 15.61 -5.99 18.33
N LEU A 76 15.60 -4.99 17.46
CA LEU A 76 14.39 -4.41 16.89
C LEU A 76 14.43 -4.60 15.38
N VAL A 77 13.29 -4.90 14.78
CA VAL A 77 13.09 -4.99 13.33
C VAL A 77 12.18 -3.85 12.91
N LEU A 78 12.60 -3.09 11.90
CA LEU A 78 11.98 -1.84 11.49
C LEU A 78 11.60 -1.87 10.02
N GLY A 79 10.67 -0.99 9.65
CA GLY A 79 10.27 -0.71 8.27
C GLY A 79 10.01 -1.96 7.43
N GLU A 80 10.58 -1.99 6.23
CA GLU A 80 10.35 -3.05 5.26
C GLU A 80 10.85 -4.43 5.72
N ALA A 81 11.91 -4.47 6.53
CA ALA A 81 12.42 -5.73 7.08
C ALA A 81 11.42 -6.38 8.04
N ALA A 82 10.60 -5.57 8.71
CA ALA A 82 9.50 -6.01 9.55
C ALA A 82 8.23 -6.35 8.75
N GLY A 83 8.25 -6.17 7.43
CA GLY A 83 7.06 -6.29 6.58
C GLY A 83 6.04 -5.16 6.82
N LEU A 84 6.48 -4.03 7.38
CA LEU A 84 5.66 -2.83 7.55
C LEU A 84 5.60 -2.08 6.21
N VAL A 85 4.89 -2.67 5.24
CA VAL A 85 4.68 -2.13 3.91
C VAL A 85 3.22 -2.31 3.54
N THR A 86 2.59 -1.33 2.90
CA THR A 86 1.25 -1.56 2.35
C THR A 86 1.32 -2.33 1.03
N PRO A 87 0.54 -3.41 0.87
CA PRO A 87 0.49 -4.18 -0.38
C PRO A 87 -0.04 -3.40 -1.59
N PHE A 88 -0.69 -2.27 -1.35
CA PHE A 88 -1.47 -1.57 -2.37
C PHE A 88 -0.73 -0.38 -2.99
N PHE A 89 0.01 0.38 -2.19
CA PHE A 89 0.77 1.55 -2.65
C PHE A 89 2.28 1.39 -2.53
N TYR A 90 2.76 0.24 -2.04
CA TYR A 90 4.19 0.01 -1.76
C TYR A 90 4.77 1.10 -0.85
N GLU A 91 3.95 1.57 0.09
CA GLU A 91 4.34 2.57 1.06
C GLU A 91 5.16 1.87 2.14
N GLY A 92 6.49 1.89 1.98
CA GLY A 92 7.46 1.49 3.00
C GLY A 92 8.04 2.66 3.79
N ILE A 93 8.06 3.86 3.20
CA ILE A 93 8.75 5.03 3.78
C ILE A 93 8.08 5.50 5.07
N LEU A 94 6.77 5.79 5.05
CA LEU A 94 6.03 6.21 6.24
C LEU A 94 6.19 5.19 7.37
N CYS A 95 6.02 3.90 7.04
CA CYS A 95 6.16 2.82 7.99
C CYS A 95 7.58 2.73 8.56
N GLY A 96 8.60 2.92 7.73
CA GLY A 96 10.00 2.98 8.13
C GLY A 96 10.29 4.15 9.07
N LEU A 97 9.84 5.35 8.74
CA LEU A 97 10.03 6.56 9.56
C LEU A 97 9.36 6.41 10.93
N VAL A 98 8.08 6.05 10.95
CA VAL A 98 7.31 5.87 12.18
C VAL A 98 7.90 4.76 13.05
N SER A 99 8.28 3.61 12.47
CA SER A 99 8.90 2.53 13.24
C SER A 99 10.28 2.93 13.79
N ALA A 100 11.07 3.72 13.04
CA ALA A 100 12.33 4.27 13.51
C ALA A 100 12.14 5.24 14.69
N GLU A 101 11.12 6.10 14.63
CA GLU A 101 10.80 7.02 15.71
C GLU A 101 10.38 6.27 17.00
N ILE A 102 9.51 5.27 16.90
CA ILE A 102 9.08 4.47 18.05
C ILE A 102 10.27 3.70 18.64
N ALA A 103 11.13 3.13 17.78
CA ALA A 103 12.34 2.45 18.21
C ALA A 103 13.29 3.41 18.95
N PHE A 104 13.48 4.63 18.44
CA PHE A 104 14.29 5.65 19.09
C PHE A 104 13.78 5.95 20.51
N TYR A 105 12.50 6.25 20.68
CA TYR A 105 11.95 6.56 22.02
C TYR A 105 11.99 5.36 22.96
N THR A 106 11.75 4.15 22.45
CA THR A 106 11.86 2.92 23.24
C THR A 106 13.30 2.74 23.74
N THR A 107 14.28 2.78 22.84
CA THR A 107 15.70 2.59 23.18
C THR A 107 16.21 3.71 24.08
N LYS A 108 15.84 4.97 23.81
CA LYS A 108 16.20 6.12 24.64
C LYS A 108 15.72 5.93 26.08
N SER A 109 14.45 5.58 26.28
CA SER A 109 13.88 5.34 27.61
C SER A 109 14.60 4.21 28.36
N LEU A 110 14.94 3.11 27.67
CA LEU A 110 15.67 2.00 28.29
C LEU A 110 17.10 2.40 28.70
N ILE A 111 17.79 3.20 27.88
CA ILE A 111 19.13 3.72 28.21
C ILE A 111 19.06 4.67 29.42
N GLU A 112 18.14 5.64 29.40
CA GLU A 112 18.00 6.64 30.47
C GLU A 112 17.64 6.01 31.82
N ASN A 113 16.87 4.92 31.81
CA ASN A 113 16.47 4.19 33.01
C ASN A 113 17.42 3.04 33.38
N ASN A 114 18.58 2.91 32.71
CA ASN A 114 19.54 1.82 32.90
C ASN A 114 18.88 0.43 32.90
N SER A 115 17.90 0.23 32.01
CA SER A 115 17.09 -0.97 31.90
C SER A 115 17.69 -2.00 30.95
N ASP A 116 17.36 -3.27 31.15
CA ASP A 116 17.80 -4.35 30.27
C ASP A 116 17.11 -4.31 28.90
N PHE A 117 17.83 -4.68 27.85
CA PHE A 117 17.31 -4.85 26.48
C PHE A 117 16.74 -6.25 26.24
N ASN A 118 15.99 -6.79 27.20
CA ASN A 118 15.35 -8.09 27.09
C ASN A 118 13.99 -8.01 26.38
N GLN A 119 13.38 -9.16 26.09
CA GLN A 119 12.08 -9.23 25.40
C GLN A 119 10.96 -8.46 26.13
N LEU A 120 10.96 -8.47 27.46
CA LEU A 120 9.91 -7.83 28.26
C LEU A 120 9.96 -6.31 28.09
N SER A 121 11.16 -5.73 28.20
CA SER A 121 11.40 -4.31 27.99
C SER A 121 11.07 -3.87 26.57
N LEU A 122 11.48 -4.65 25.57
CA LEU A 122 11.27 -4.30 24.16
C LEU A 122 9.84 -4.56 23.67
N ARG A 123 9.01 -5.28 24.44
CA ARG A 123 7.59 -5.50 24.11
C ARG A 123 6.80 -4.18 23.96
N GLN A 124 7.26 -3.10 24.60
CA GLN A 124 6.67 -1.78 24.42
C GLN A 124 6.72 -1.31 22.96
N TYR A 125 7.83 -1.60 22.26
CA TYR A 125 7.94 -1.32 20.82
C TYR A 125 6.89 -2.07 20.01
N ASP A 126 6.75 -3.39 20.21
CA ASP A 126 5.75 -4.21 19.50
C ASP A 126 4.31 -3.70 19.75
N ASN A 127 4.02 -3.32 21.00
CA ASN A 127 2.72 -2.78 21.39
C ASN A 127 2.44 -1.44 20.69
N GLU A 128 3.42 -0.53 20.65
CA GLU A 128 3.28 0.78 20.03
C GLU A 128 3.16 0.69 18.50
N ILE A 129 3.97 -0.15 17.85
CA ILE A 129 3.82 -0.47 16.41
C ILE A 129 2.40 -0.98 16.14
N THR A 130 1.92 -1.93 16.95
CA THR A 130 0.58 -2.48 16.79
C THR A 130 -0.50 -1.43 17.02
N ARG A 131 -0.32 -0.52 17.98
CA ARG A 131 -1.27 0.57 18.27
C ARG A 131 -1.36 1.55 17.11
N VAL A 132 -0.21 2.03 16.63
CA VAL A 132 -0.11 3.07 15.59
C VAL A 132 -0.59 2.55 14.24
N PHE A 133 -0.16 1.36 13.82
CA PHE A 133 -0.50 0.83 12.49
C PHE A 133 -1.79 0.00 12.44
N ARG A 134 -2.51 -0.19 13.55
CA ARG A 134 -3.70 -1.07 13.59
C ARG A 134 -4.70 -0.74 12.47
N ASN A 135 -5.10 0.53 12.40
CA ASN A 135 -6.12 0.98 11.46
C ASN A 135 -5.59 0.96 10.02
N PHE A 136 -4.33 1.36 9.86
CA PHE A 136 -3.62 1.36 8.59
C PHE A 136 -3.57 -0.05 7.96
N PHE A 137 -3.11 -1.06 8.70
CA PHE A 137 -3.06 -2.43 8.20
C PHE A 137 -4.44 -3.06 8.04
N LYS A 138 -5.39 -2.75 8.92
CA LYS A 138 -6.77 -3.23 8.78
C LYS A 138 -7.41 -2.74 7.48
N ASN A 139 -7.31 -1.44 7.19
CA ASN A 139 -7.82 -0.88 5.94
C ASN A 139 -7.02 -1.40 4.74
N GLY A 140 -5.71 -1.56 4.88
CA GLY A 140 -4.85 -2.19 3.89
C GLY A 140 -5.35 -3.57 3.48
N LYS A 141 -5.68 -4.45 4.44
CA LYS A 141 -6.24 -5.78 4.17
C LYS A 141 -7.60 -5.73 3.46
N GLY A 142 -8.48 -4.80 3.86
CA GLY A 142 -9.77 -4.60 3.21
C GLY A 142 -9.62 -4.18 1.74
N SER A 143 -8.71 -3.24 1.47
CA SER A 143 -8.35 -2.81 0.12
C SER A 143 -7.73 -3.96 -0.68
N GLU A 144 -6.76 -4.68 -0.09
CA GLU A 144 -6.11 -5.84 -0.69
C GLU A 144 -7.15 -6.87 -1.14
N TYR A 145 -8.10 -7.20 -0.25
CA TYR A 145 -9.19 -8.10 -0.57
C TYR A 145 -10.02 -7.62 -1.75
N ILE A 146 -10.42 -6.34 -1.79
CA ILE A 146 -11.21 -5.80 -2.89
C ILE A 146 -10.47 -5.89 -4.23
N PHE A 147 -9.20 -5.50 -4.24
CA PHE A 147 -8.46 -5.30 -5.48
C PHE A 147 -7.73 -6.53 -5.99
N TYR A 148 -7.44 -7.52 -5.15
CA TYR A 148 -6.70 -8.72 -5.55
C TYR A 148 -7.51 -10.01 -5.42
N ASN A 149 -8.61 -10.02 -4.66
CA ASN A 149 -9.42 -11.23 -4.46
C ASN A 149 -10.76 -11.20 -5.22
N ALA A 150 -10.95 -10.24 -6.13
CA ALA A 150 -12.16 -10.12 -6.95
C ALA A 150 -12.27 -11.14 -8.10
N GLY A 151 -11.23 -11.96 -8.33
CA GLY A 151 -11.22 -12.99 -9.36
C GLY A 151 -11.43 -12.42 -10.77
N SER A 152 -12.40 -12.97 -11.52
CA SER A 152 -12.75 -12.50 -12.87
C SER A 152 -13.27 -11.05 -12.90
N ASN A 153 -13.72 -10.49 -11.77
CA ASN A 153 -14.24 -9.12 -11.68
C ASN A 153 -13.14 -8.07 -11.46
N MET A 154 -11.88 -8.46 -11.36
CA MET A 154 -10.79 -7.55 -10.98
C MET A 154 -10.65 -6.35 -11.91
N GLN A 155 -10.77 -6.55 -13.23
CA GLN A 155 -10.77 -5.43 -14.19
C GLN A 155 -11.91 -4.45 -13.92
N LEU A 156 -13.12 -4.95 -13.63
CA LEU A 156 -14.27 -4.13 -13.32
C LEU A 156 -14.08 -3.32 -12.02
N ILE A 157 -13.43 -3.91 -11.02
CA ILE A 157 -13.06 -3.21 -9.77
C ILE A 157 -12.12 -2.04 -10.06
N TRP A 158 -11.05 -2.28 -10.83
CA TRP A 158 -10.08 -1.25 -11.20
C TRP A 158 -10.69 -0.14 -12.05
N ASP A 159 -11.55 -0.48 -13.02
CA ASP A 159 -12.25 0.48 -13.85
C ASP A 159 -13.22 1.34 -13.02
N SER A 160 -13.93 0.72 -12.07
CA SER A 160 -14.82 1.43 -11.16
C SER A 160 -14.08 2.38 -10.21
N TYR A 161 -12.93 1.94 -9.68
CA TYR A 161 -12.05 2.79 -8.86
C TYR A 161 -11.54 3.99 -9.64
N THR A 162 -11.00 3.76 -10.83
CA THR A 162 -10.50 4.81 -11.71
C THR A 162 -11.61 5.82 -12.04
N LYS A 163 -12.80 5.33 -12.41
CA LYS A 163 -13.98 6.17 -12.66
C LYS A 163 -14.40 6.99 -11.43
N SER A 164 -14.30 6.41 -10.23
CA SER A 164 -14.57 7.11 -8.97
C SER A 164 -13.60 8.26 -8.76
N ILE A 165 -12.29 8.02 -8.94
CA ILE A 165 -11.25 9.07 -8.84
C ILE A 165 -11.52 10.20 -9.82
N PHE A 166 -11.85 9.91 -11.09
CA PHE A 166 -12.09 10.96 -12.09
C PHE A 166 -13.34 11.80 -11.79
N LYS A 167 -14.42 11.18 -11.31
CA LYS A 167 -15.69 11.88 -11.10
C LYS A 167 -15.78 12.61 -9.76
N ASP A 168 -15.11 12.10 -8.73
CA ASP A 168 -15.35 12.54 -7.36
C ASP A 168 -14.19 13.38 -6.83
N LYS A 169 -14.41 14.70 -6.74
CA LYS A 169 -13.42 15.66 -6.19
C LYS A 169 -13.13 15.39 -4.71
N LYS A 170 -14.13 14.94 -3.95
CA LYS A 170 -13.99 14.64 -2.51
C LYS A 170 -13.12 13.41 -2.32
N LEU A 171 -13.31 12.36 -3.12
CA LEU A 171 -12.45 11.18 -3.11
C LEU A 171 -10.99 11.54 -3.45
N ARG A 172 -10.76 12.36 -4.48
CA ARG A 172 -9.39 12.82 -4.82
C ARG A 172 -8.73 13.56 -3.66
N ARG A 173 -9.49 14.42 -2.99
CA ARG A 173 -8.99 15.14 -1.81
C ARG A 173 -8.62 14.16 -0.68
N TYR A 174 -9.47 13.18 -0.39
CA TYR A 174 -9.16 12.18 0.64
C TYR A 174 -7.92 11.34 0.31
N ILE A 175 -7.75 10.94 -0.95
CA ILE A 175 -6.54 10.25 -1.39
C ILE A 175 -5.32 11.16 -1.20
N TYR A 176 -5.40 12.42 -1.60
CA TYR A 176 -4.31 13.38 -1.41
C TYR A 176 -3.97 13.56 0.07
N GLU A 177 -4.95 13.78 0.93
CA GLU A 177 -4.75 13.94 2.37
C GLU A 177 -4.10 12.69 3.01
N ALA A 178 -4.45 11.48 2.55
CA ALA A 178 -3.80 10.25 3.01
C ALA A 178 -2.32 10.19 2.64
N TYR A 179 -1.93 10.69 1.46
CA TYR A 179 -0.53 10.79 1.03
C TYR A 179 0.27 11.89 1.76
N GLN A 180 -0.37 12.72 2.57
CA GLN A 180 0.28 13.76 3.38
C GLN A 180 0.45 13.35 4.84
N ILE A 181 0.16 12.10 5.19
CA ILE A 181 0.42 11.58 6.52
C ILE A 181 1.93 11.36 6.67
N GLU A 182 2.54 12.09 7.60
CA GLU A 182 3.99 12.10 7.77
C GLU A 182 4.44 11.69 9.18
N ASP A 183 3.53 11.61 10.15
CA ASP A 183 3.86 11.38 11.57
C ASP A 183 2.93 10.37 12.29
N ILE A 184 3.32 10.04 13.52
CA ILE A 184 2.62 9.08 14.40
C ILE A 184 1.22 9.55 14.78
N GLU A 185 1.04 10.84 15.05
CA GLU A 185 -0.23 11.40 15.53
C GLU A 185 -1.28 11.35 14.42
N ALA A 186 -0.93 11.85 13.23
CA ALA A 186 -1.75 11.81 12.04
C ALA A 186 -2.13 10.38 11.65
N LEU A 187 -1.18 9.45 11.74
CA LEU A 187 -1.43 8.04 11.44
C LEU A 187 -2.36 7.38 12.46
N THR A 188 -2.15 7.64 13.75
CA THR A 188 -2.99 7.11 14.83
C THR A 188 -4.42 7.62 14.73
N ASN A 189 -4.58 8.90 14.42
CA ASN A 189 -5.86 9.61 14.36
C ASN A 189 -6.50 9.58 12.97
N TYR A 190 -5.95 8.80 12.03
CA TYR A 190 -6.45 8.75 10.67
C TYR A 190 -7.93 8.34 10.61
N ASP A 191 -8.74 9.18 9.96
CA ASP A 191 -10.16 8.95 9.78
C ASP A 191 -10.43 7.85 8.73
N THR A 192 -10.55 6.63 9.22
CA THR A 192 -10.85 5.44 8.39
C THR A 192 -12.16 5.50 7.61
N SER A 193 -13.07 6.44 7.90
CA SER A 193 -14.29 6.62 7.11
C SER A 193 -13.98 7.11 5.69
N ARG A 194 -12.83 7.77 5.50
CA ARG A 194 -12.34 8.25 4.19
C ARG A 194 -12.01 7.09 3.24
N ASP A 195 -11.40 6.02 3.76
CA ASP A 195 -11.12 4.81 2.98
C ASP A 195 -12.42 4.07 2.64
N ARG A 196 -13.36 4.00 3.58
CA ARG A 196 -14.68 3.41 3.35
C ARG A 196 -15.43 4.17 2.26
N TYR A 197 -15.33 5.49 2.25
CA TYR A 197 -15.93 6.32 1.21
C TYR A 197 -15.41 5.95 -0.19
N ALA A 198 -14.12 5.63 -0.33
CA ALA A 198 -13.57 5.13 -1.59
C ALA A 198 -14.27 3.83 -2.04
N GLY A 199 -14.43 2.86 -1.14
CA GLY A 199 -15.16 1.62 -1.40
C GLY A 199 -16.63 1.84 -1.76
N GLU A 200 -17.31 2.78 -1.11
CA GLU A 200 -18.69 3.14 -1.42
C GLU A 200 -18.83 3.78 -2.82
N ARG A 201 -17.92 4.68 -3.18
CA ARG A 201 -17.92 5.29 -4.53
C ARG A 201 -17.63 4.25 -5.61
N MET A 202 -16.72 3.31 -5.34
CA MET A 202 -16.46 2.17 -6.22
C MET A 202 -17.71 1.31 -6.39
N LEU A 203 -18.37 0.90 -5.31
CA LEU A 203 -19.60 0.10 -5.39
C LEU A 203 -20.69 0.86 -6.16
N ALA A 204 -20.85 2.17 -5.91
CA ALA A 204 -21.85 3.00 -6.58
C ALA A 204 -21.64 3.08 -8.10
N ASN A 205 -20.39 3.08 -8.56
CA ASN A 205 -20.01 3.20 -9.98
C ASN A 205 -20.08 1.88 -10.76
N LEU A 206 -20.32 0.75 -10.09
CA LEU A 206 -20.52 -0.55 -10.76
C LEU A 206 -21.84 -0.58 -11.56
N PRO A 207 -21.88 -1.32 -12.68
CA PRO A 207 -23.12 -1.68 -13.37
C PRO A 207 -24.11 -2.35 -12.42
N PHE A 208 -25.42 -2.19 -12.66
CA PHE A 208 -26.47 -2.63 -11.72
C PHE A 208 -26.36 -4.10 -11.30
N LEU A 209 -26.25 -5.02 -12.26
CA LEU A 209 -26.13 -6.46 -11.96
C LEU A 209 -24.84 -6.78 -11.21
N SER A 210 -23.71 -6.18 -11.62
CA SER A 210 -22.43 -6.35 -10.93
C SER A 210 -22.45 -5.76 -9.52
N LYS A 211 -23.19 -4.69 -9.29
CA LYS A 211 -23.37 -4.08 -7.96
C LYS A 211 -24.10 -5.04 -7.03
N ILE A 212 -25.16 -5.70 -7.51
CA ILE A 212 -25.89 -6.70 -6.72
C ILE A 212 -24.98 -7.88 -6.38
N SER A 213 -24.28 -8.43 -7.38
CA SER A 213 -23.42 -9.61 -7.16
C SER A 213 -22.18 -9.31 -6.31
N LEU A 214 -21.61 -8.11 -6.41
CA LEU A 214 -20.41 -7.71 -5.67
C LEU A 214 -20.70 -6.99 -4.35
N ALA A 215 -21.94 -6.59 -4.06
CA ALA A 215 -22.26 -5.94 -2.78
C ALA A 215 -21.86 -6.78 -1.55
N PRO A 216 -22.09 -8.11 -1.49
CA PRO A 216 -21.61 -8.93 -0.38
C PRO A 216 -20.08 -8.97 -0.27
N PHE A 217 -19.39 -8.90 -1.41
CA PHE A 217 -17.92 -8.87 -1.46
C PHE A 217 -17.35 -7.57 -0.86
N PHE A 218 -17.94 -6.42 -1.21
CA PHE A 218 -17.59 -5.13 -0.59
C PHE A 218 -17.96 -5.08 0.90
N LEU A 219 -19.10 -5.67 1.28
CA LEU A 219 -19.51 -5.76 2.68
C LEU A 219 -18.51 -6.59 3.50
N LYS A 220 -18.07 -7.74 2.97
CA LYS A 220 -17.06 -8.57 3.62
C LYS A 220 -15.74 -7.81 3.82
N ALA A 221 -15.29 -7.07 2.81
CA ALA A 221 -14.07 -6.26 2.89
C ALA A 221 -14.09 -5.28 4.08
N ARG A 222 -15.25 -4.68 4.38
CA ARG A 222 -15.44 -3.76 5.52
C ARG A 222 -15.19 -4.41 6.88
N PHE A 223 -15.37 -5.72 6.99
CA PHE A 223 -15.25 -6.46 8.24
C PHE A 223 -13.96 -7.29 8.35
N ILE A 224 -13.06 -7.22 7.36
CA ILE A 224 -11.75 -7.87 7.45
C ILE A 224 -10.94 -7.19 8.57
N LEU A 225 -10.38 -8.03 9.46
CA LEU A 225 -9.52 -7.67 10.59
C LEU A 225 -8.05 -7.91 10.26
#